data_AF-A0A353NRC7-F1
#
_entry.id   AF-A0A353NRC7-F1
#
_cell.length_a   1.000
_cell.length_b   1.000
_cell.length_c   1.000
_cell.angle_alpha   90.00
_cell.angle_beta   90.00
_cell.angle_gamma   90.00
#
_symmetry.space_group_name_H-M   'P 1'
#
loop_
_entity.id
_entity.type
_entity.pdbx_description
1 polymer ?
#
loop_
_entity_poly.entity_id
_entity_poly.type
_entity_poly.pdbx_seq_one_letter_code
_entity_poly.pdbx_strand_id
1 'polypeptide(L)' 'GRPAAGGHKHPLTIVLQEIKDIFTTIGFEVAEGPEIEYDYYNFESLNIPKGHPARDMQDSFYITDEV' A
#
# COMPACT_ATOMS: atom_id res chain seq x y z
N GLY A 1 -20.70 0.64 -39.41
CA GLY A 1 -21.19 0.00 -38.17
C GLY A 1 -20.85 0.89 -36.99
N ARG A 2 -21.62 0.84 -35.89
CA ARG A 2 -21.24 1.57 -34.65
C ARG A 2 -19.92 1.02 -34.12
N PRO A 3 -18.97 1.87 -33.69
CA PRO A 3 -17.75 1.40 -33.04
C PRO A 3 -18.11 0.65 -31.76
N ALA A 4 -17.41 -0.46 -31.49
CA ALA A 4 -17.57 -1.18 -30.23
C ALA A 4 -17.13 -0.28 -29.06
N ALA A 5 -17.84 -0.37 -27.94
CA ALA A 5 -17.43 0.34 -26.73
C ALA A 5 -16.08 -0.22 -26.24
N GLY A 6 -15.07 0.65 -26.09
CA GLY A 6 -13.76 0.28 -25.58
C GLY A 6 -13.75 0.12 -24.06
N GLY A 7 -12.83 -0.70 -23.55
CA GLY A 7 -12.52 -0.75 -22.13
C GLY A 7 -11.80 0.52 -21.66
N HIS A 8 -11.94 0.86 -20.39
CA HIS A 8 -11.28 2.00 -19.76
C HIS A 8 -10.50 1.55 -18.53
N LYS A 9 -9.37 2.21 -18.24
CA LYS A 9 -8.60 1.95 -17.01
C LYS A 9 -9.32 2.57 -15.81
N HIS A 10 -9.20 1.92 -14.65
CA HIS A 10 -9.69 2.49 -13.39
C HIS A 10 -8.88 3.77 -13.05
N PRO A 11 -9.51 4.86 -12.61
CA PRO A 11 -8.81 6.11 -12.29
C PRO A 11 -7.64 5.94 -11.31
N LEU A 12 -7.79 5.10 -10.28
CA LEU A 12 -6.69 4.80 -9.35
C LEU A 12 -5.46 4.19 -10.03
N THR A 13 -5.66 3.31 -11.02
CA THR A 13 -4.56 2.71 -11.77
C THR A 13 -3.83 3.76 -12.62
N ILE A 14 -4.57 4.72 -13.19
CA ILE A 14 -3.99 5.81 -13.97
C ILE A 14 -3.08 6.67 -13.08
N VAL A 15 -3.61 7.11 -11.93
CA VAL A 15 -2.86 7.96 -10.99
C VAL A 15 -1.67 7.22 -10.39
N LEU A 16 -1.82 5.93 -10.03
CA LEU A 16 -0.73 5.11 -9.53
C LEU A 16 0.42 4.97 -10.55
N GLN A 17 0.09 4.79 -11.84
CA GLN A 17 1.08 4.72 -12.91
C GLN A 17 1.83 6.05 -13.05
N GLU A 18 1.12 7.18 -13.04
CA GLU A 18 1.73 8.50 -13.13
C GLU A 18 2.71 8.76 -11.97
N ILE A 19 2.33 8.42 -10.74
CA ILE A 19 3.22 8.53 -9.58
C ILE A 19 4.47 7.65 -9.76
N LYS A 20 4.29 6.38 -10.15
CA LYS A 20 5.42 5.45 -10.38
C LYS A 20 6.38 6.00 -11.45
N ASP A 21 5.87 6.56 -12.54
CA ASP A 21 6.69 7.10 -13.63
C ASP A 21 7.54 8.30 -13.19
N ILE A 22 6.98 9.20 -12.38
CA ILE A 22 7.70 10.35 -11.82
C ILE A 22 8.87 9.87 -10.95
N PHE A 23 8.63 8.96 -9.99
CA PHE A 23 9.67 8.47 -9.09
C PHE A 23 10.74 7.65 -9.81
N THR A 24 10.36 6.87 -10.83
CA THR A 24 11.31 6.13 -11.66
C THR A 24 12.25 7.07 -12.42
N THR A 25 11.74 8.22 -12.87
CA THR A 25 12.54 9.23 -13.60
C THR A 25 13.63 9.87 -12.73
N ILE A 26 13.42 9.94 -11.42
CA ILE A 26 14.41 10.47 -10.45
C ILE A 26 15.28 9.37 -9.82
N GLY A 27 15.26 8.16 -10.37
CA GLY A 27 16.18 7.06 -10.01
C GLY A 27 15.71 6.15 -8.87
N PHE A 28 14.43 6.19 -8.49
CA PHE A 28 13.87 5.25 -7.53
C PHE A 28 13.39 3.97 -8.24
N GLU A 29 13.33 2.87 -7.48
CA GLU A 29 12.79 1.60 -7.95
C GLU A 29 11.44 1.31 -7.26
N VAL A 30 10.57 0.59 -7.97
CA VAL A 30 9.27 0.15 -7.41
C VAL A 30 9.48 -1.15 -6.65
N ALA A 31 9.18 -1.13 -5.35
CA ALA A 31 9.12 -2.31 -4.50
C ALA A 31 7.66 -2.65 -4.15
N GLU A 32 7.36 -3.94 -4.04
CA GLU A 32 6.07 -4.44 -3.58
C GLU A 32 6.27 -5.21 -2.27
N GLY A 33 5.35 -5.01 -1.32
CA GLY A 33 5.31 -5.71 -0.05
C GLY A 33 4.06 -6.58 0.07
N PRO A 34 4.00 -7.47 1.07
CA PRO A 34 2.79 -8.26 1.32
C PRO A 34 1.63 -7.38 1.79
N GLU A 35 0.39 -7.81 1.52
CA GLU A 35 -0.81 -7.10 2.02
C GLU A 35 -1.06 -7.36 3.52
N ILE A 36 -0.55 -8.48 4.04
CA ILE A 36 -0.58 -8.87 5.44
C ILE A 36 0.85 -8.86 5.95
N GLU A 37 1.10 -8.14 7.03
CA GLU A 37 2.45 -7.88 7.53
C GLU A 37 2.53 -8.14 9.03
N TYR A 38 3.70 -8.54 9.53
CA TYR A 38 3.88 -8.80 10.96
C TYR A 38 3.91 -7.51 11.79
N ASP A 39 3.42 -7.55 13.04
CA ASP A 39 3.46 -6.39 13.98
C ASP A 39 4.87 -5.80 14.11
N TYR A 40 5.87 -6.67 14.08
CA TYR A 40 7.28 -6.26 14.13
C TYR A 40 7.67 -5.34 12.96
N TYR A 41 7.35 -5.71 11.71
CA TYR A 41 7.75 -4.92 10.54
C TYR A 41 6.90 -3.65 10.41
N ASN A 42 5.60 -3.73 10.69
CA ASN A 42 4.71 -2.56 10.61
C ASN A 42 4.96 -1.53 11.71
N PHE A 43 5.47 -1.93 12.89
CA PHE A 43 5.54 -1.02 14.02
C PHE A 43 6.86 -1.06 14.80
N GLU A 44 7.31 -2.21 15.31
CA GLU A 44 8.49 -2.27 16.19
C GLU A 44 9.75 -1.79 15.46
N SER A 45 9.94 -2.24 14.21
CA SER A 45 11.06 -1.86 13.36
C SER A 45 11.08 -0.36 13.01
N LEU A 46 9.92 0.29 13.06
CA LEU A 46 9.74 1.71 12.79
C LEU A 46 9.75 2.58 14.06
N ASN A 47 10.19 2.01 15.20
CA ASN A 47 10.29 2.68 16.49
C ASN A 47 8.93 3.17 17.05
N ILE A 48 7.84 2.46 16.74
CA ILE A 48 6.52 2.70 17.32
C ILE A 48 6.37 1.77 18.52
N PRO A 49 6.13 2.24 19.76
CA PRO A 49 6.05 1.35 20.94
C PRO A 49 4.70 0.61 21.04
N LYS A 50 4.66 -0.49 21.81
CA LYS A 50 3.46 -1.34 22.00
C LYS A 50 2.22 -0.61 22.54
N GLY A 51 2.40 0.46 23.32
CA GLY A 51 1.31 1.27 23.85
C GLY A 51 0.84 2.40 22.93
N HIS A 52 1.33 2.45 21.68
CA HIS A 52 0.97 3.52 20.76
C HIS A 52 -0.46 3.34 20.23
N PRO A 53 -1.31 4.39 20.21
CA PRO A 53 -2.71 4.29 19.77
C PRO A 53 -2.89 3.63 18.40
N ALA A 54 -1.99 3.89 17.46
CA ALA A 54 -2.04 3.30 16.11
C ALA A 54 -1.95 1.76 16.08
N ARG A 55 -1.51 1.10 17.15
CA ARG A 55 -1.48 -0.36 17.30
C ARG A 55 -2.75 -0.94 17.93
N ASP A 56 -3.69 -0.10 18.33
CA ASP A 56 -4.94 -0.57 18.91
C ASP A 56 -5.78 -1.27 17.83
N MET A 57 -6.55 -2.29 18.23
CA MET A 57 -7.41 -3.09 17.35
C MET A 57 -8.53 -2.27 16.69
N GLN A 58 -8.77 -1.04 17.15
CA GLN A 58 -9.71 -0.12 16.53
C GLN A 58 -9.14 0.54 15.26
N ASP A 59 -7.82 0.75 15.22
CA ASP A 59 -7.13 1.45 14.14
C ASP A 59 -6.40 0.48 13.19
N SER A 60 -5.97 -0.68 13.70
CA SER A 60 -5.25 -1.72 12.96
C SER A 60 -6.00 -3.05 12.94
N PHE A 61 -6.08 -3.68 11.77
CA PHE A 61 -6.72 -4.98 11.60
C PHE A 61 -5.72 -6.11 11.86
N TYR A 62 -5.96 -6.88 12.93
CA TYR A 62 -5.16 -8.05 13.30
C TYR A 62 -5.86 -9.35 12.90
N ILE A 63 -5.10 -10.27 12.30
CA ILE A 63 -5.50 -11.65 12.06
C ILE A 63 -5.17 -12.50 13.29
N THR A 64 -4.03 -12.25 13.92
CA THR A 64 -3.60 -12.80 15.21
C THR A 64 -2.84 -11.75 16.01
N ASP A 65 -2.47 -12.01 17.28
CA ASP A 65 -1.78 -11.01 18.11
C ASP A 65 -0.44 -10.50 17.52
N GLU A 66 0.16 -11.21 16.56
CA GLU A 66 1.44 -10.87 15.93
C GLU A 66 1.35 -10.63 14.40
N VAL A 67 0.15 -10.76 13.80
CA VAL A 67 -0.10 -10.69 12.34
C VAL A 67 -1.35 -9.89 12.05
#